data_AF-A0A3N5LHY1-F1
#
_entry.id   AF-A0A3N5LHY1-F1
#
_cell.length_a   1.000
_cell.length_b   1.000
_cell.length_c   1.000
_cell.angle_alpha   90.00
_cell.angle_beta   90.00
_cell.angle_gamma   90.00
#
_symmetry.space_group_name_H-M   'P 1'
#
loop_
_entity.id
_entity.type
_entity.pdbx_description
1 polymer ?
#
loop_
_entity_poly.entity_id
_entity_poly.type
_entity_poly.pdbx_seq_one_letter_code
_entity_poly.pdbx_strand_id
1 'polypeptide(L)'
;MNPADLYLRVREREGRLYPDEIVRRLPDIPADHPLANEWHLRASSSARLIRYLERLGRPLAVLELGCGNGWLSAQAAHTPEAQIWGLDRYTCELVQAARLFASPNL
;
A
#
# COMPACT_ATOMS: atom_id res chain seq x y z
N MET A 1 -7.32 -21.17 16.67
CA MET A 1 -6.96 -19.77 16.34
C MET A 1 -6.83 -19.71 14.83
N ASN A 2 -7.58 -18.83 14.16
CA ASN A 2 -7.49 -18.68 12.71
C ASN A 2 -6.10 -18.09 12.35
N PRO A 3 -5.39 -18.55 11.31
CA PRO A 3 -4.17 -17.91 10.81
C PRO A 3 -4.28 -16.39 10.60
N ALA A 4 -5.47 -15.88 10.28
CA ALA A 4 -5.74 -14.44 10.18
C ALA A 4 -5.60 -13.71 11.53
N ASP A 5 -6.13 -14.28 12.61
CA ASP A 5 -6.04 -13.67 13.94
C ASP A 5 -4.59 -13.62 14.43
N LEU A 6 -3.81 -14.68 14.14
CA LEU A 6 -2.40 -14.73 14.51
C LEU A 6 -1.59 -13.67 13.74
N TYR A 7 -1.86 -13.50 12.45
CA TYR A 7 -1.23 -12.47 11.63
C TYR A 7 -1.50 -11.07 12.21
N LEU A 8 -2.76 -10.74 12.51
CA LEU A 8 -3.10 -9.41 13.05
C LEU A 8 -2.44 -9.13 14.40
N ARG A 9 -2.35 -10.14 15.27
CA ARG A 9 -1.62 -10.00 16.55
C ARG A 9 -0.13 -9.75 16.34
N VAL A 10 0.49 -10.33 15.31
CA VAL A 10 1.87 -10.04 14.95
C VAL A 10 1.98 -8.61 14.44
N ARG A 11 1.09 -8.19 13.53
CA ARG A 11 1.07 -6.81 12.98
C ARG A 11 0.88 -5.74 14.06
N GLU A 12 0.02 -6.01 15.03
CA GLU A 12 -0.20 -5.15 16.18
C GLU A 12 1.08 -4.98 17.00
N ARG A 13 1.76 -6.09 17.32
CA ARG A 13 3.04 -6.07 18.06
C ARG A 13 4.18 -5.40 17.28
N GLU A 14 4.14 -5.48 15.96
CA GLU A 14 5.07 -4.78 15.08
C GLU A 14 4.77 -3.27 14.95
N GLY A 15 3.63 -2.79 15.47
CA GLY A 15 3.20 -1.40 15.33
C GLY A 15 2.76 -1.06 13.91
N ARG A 16 2.12 -2.00 13.22
CA ARG A 16 1.81 -1.91 11.79
C ARG A 16 0.34 -2.09 11.43
N LEU A 17 -0.53 -2.07 12.44
CA LEU A 17 -1.95 -1.81 12.24
C LEU A 17 -2.14 -0.31 12.34
N TYR A 18 -2.36 0.32 11.18
CA TYR A 18 -2.46 1.77 11.08
C TYR A 18 -3.92 2.20 11.01
N PRO A 19 -4.28 3.31 11.66
CA PRO A 19 -5.60 3.91 11.49
C PRO A 19 -5.69 4.58 10.10
N ASP A 20 -6.92 4.83 9.66
CA ASP A 20 -7.24 5.30 8.31
C ASP A 20 -6.52 6.60 7.93
N GLU A 21 -6.37 7.52 8.87
CA GLU A 21 -5.68 8.80 8.68
C GLU A 21 -4.18 8.64 8.40
N ILE A 22 -3.54 7.60 8.96
CA ILE A 22 -2.14 7.28 8.64
C ILE A 22 -2.08 6.59 7.29
N VAL A 23 -2.95 5.60 7.04
CA VAL A 23 -2.93 4.83 5.78
C VAL A 23 -3.11 5.72 4.57
N ARG A 24 -4.04 6.69 4.61
CA ARG A 24 -4.25 7.66 3.53
C ARG A 24 -3.02 8.47 3.16
N ARG A 25 -2.09 8.64 4.08
CA ARG A 25 -0.89 9.49 3.92
C ARG A 25 0.36 8.71 3.59
N LEU A 26 0.31 7.37 3.64
CA LEU A 26 1.48 6.56 3.37
C LEU A 26 2.05 6.86 1.96
N PRO A 27 3.39 7.04 1.87
CA PRO A 27 4.40 6.62 2.81
C PRO A 27 4.82 7.75 3.78
N ASP A 28 4.14 8.91 3.76
CA ASP A 28 4.44 10.03 4.65
C ASP A 28 3.83 9.78 6.03
N ILE A 29 4.72 9.48 6.98
CA ILE A 29 4.38 9.19 8.38
C ILE A 29 5.02 10.25 9.31
N PRO A 30 4.47 10.48 10.52
CA PRO A 30 5.12 11.37 11.49
C PRO A 30 6.59 11.02 11.74
N ALA A 31 7.44 12.04 11.88
CA ALA A 31 8.89 11.86 12.02
C ALA A 31 9.29 11.12 13.32
N ASP A 32 8.45 11.21 14.35
CA ASP A 32 8.58 10.51 15.63
C ASP A 32 8.00 9.09 15.61
N HIS A 33 7.44 8.65 14.48
CA HIS A 33 6.89 7.30 14.36
C HIS A 33 8.00 6.23 14.49
N PRO A 34 7.80 5.14 15.26
CA PRO A 34 8.83 4.10 15.46
C PRO A 34 9.40 3.49 14.18
N LEU A 35 8.61 3.49 13.10
CA LEU A 35 8.96 2.95 11.78
C LEU A 35 9.26 4.04 10.73
N ALA A 36 9.54 5.29 11.14
CA ALA A 36 9.76 6.41 10.22
C ALA A 36 10.90 6.14 9.20
N ASN A 37 12.01 5.55 9.65
CA ASN A 37 13.12 5.19 8.77
C ASN A 37 12.73 4.18 7.68
N GLU A 38 11.92 3.17 8.05
CA GLU A 38 11.43 2.19 7.08
C GLU A 38 10.49 2.85 6.07
N TRP A 39 9.59 3.71 6.54
CA TRP A 39 8.67 4.43 5.66
C TRP A 39 9.38 5.41 4.72
N HIS A 40 10.46 6.06 5.18
CA HIS A 40 11.30 6.87 4.31
C HIS A 40 11.95 6.05 3.19
N LEU A 41 12.44 4.84 3.52
CA LEU A 41 12.97 3.92 2.50
C LEU A 41 11.87 3.45 1.53
N ARG A 42 10.68 3.15 2.03
CA ARG A 42 9.50 2.79 1.22
C ARG A 42 9.08 3.94 0.30
N ALA A 43 9.13 5.18 0.75
CA ALA A 43 8.86 6.36 -0.08
C ALA A 43 9.87 6.47 -1.23
N SER A 44 11.16 6.29 -0.95
CA SER A 44 12.21 6.35 -1.96
C SER A 44 12.09 5.21 -2.99
N SER A 45 11.80 3.99 -2.53
CA SER A 45 11.64 2.84 -3.41
C SER A 45 10.35 2.90 -4.23
N SER A 46 9.22 3.31 -3.64
CA SER A 46 7.97 3.47 -4.39
C SER A 46 8.11 4.56 -5.45
N ALA A 47 8.69 5.71 -5.11
CA ALA A 47 8.91 6.78 -6.08
C ALA A 47 9.80 6.35 -7.26
N ARG A 48 10.80 5.49 -7.02
CA ARG A 48 11.61 4.88 -8.09
C ARG A 48 10.80 3.92 -8.96
N LEU A 49 9.96 3.09 -8.34
CA LEU A 49 9.08 2.17 -9.06
C LEU A 49 8.09 2.94 -9.94
N ILE A 50 7.40 3.94 -9.40
CA ILE A 50 6.44 4.76 -10.15
C ILE A 50 7.11 5.43 -11.34
N ARG A 51 8.26 6.08 -11.14
CA ARG A 51 9.04 6.68 -12.24
C ARG A 51 9.45 5.65 -13.30
N TYR A 52 9.72 4.41 -12.91
CA TYR A 52 10.04 3.36 -13.87
C TYR A 52 8.79 2.96 -14.68
N LEU A 53 7.64 2.79 -14.04
CA LEU A 53 6.38 2.47 -14.70
C LEU A 53 5.96 3.57 -15.67
N GLU A 54 6.03 4.84 -15.26
CA GLU A 54 5.74 6.01 -16.12
C GLU A 54 6.63 6.04 -17.36
N ARG A 55 7.92 5.71 -17.21
CA ARG A 55 8.89 5.68 -18.32
C ARG A 55 8.63 4.60 -19.35
N LEU A 56 7.82 3.58 -19.04
CA LEU A 56 7.43 2.58 -20.03
C LEU A 56 6.55 3.18 -21.13
N GLY A 57 5.88 4.32 -20.86
CA GLY A 57 5.20 5.14 -21.88
C GLY A 57 4.13 4.39 -22.67
N ARG A 58 3.48 3.40 -22.04
CA ARG A 58 2.46 2.55 -22.66
C ARG A 58 1.43 2.11 -21.61
N PRO A 59 0.22 1.69 -22.01
CA PRO A 59 -0.73 1.09 -21.10
C PRO A 59 -0.13 -0.09 -20.33
N LEU A 60 -0.40 -0.16 -19.02
CA LEU A 60 0.11 -1.21 -18.13
C LEU A 60 -1.03 -1.93 -17.45
N ALA A 61 -0.82 -3.22 -17.18
CA ALA A 61 -1.64 -4.03 -16.30
C ALA A 61 -0.73 -4.55 -15.17
N VAL A 62 -0.96 -4.11 -13.94
CA VAL A 62 -0.07 -4.36 -12.79
C VAL A 62 -0.85 -5.06 -11.68
N LEU A 63 -0.35 -6.21 -11.24
CA LEU A 63 -0.86 -6.93 -10.07
C LEU A 63 0.13 -6.78 -8.91
N GLU A 64 -0.31 -6.17 -7.81
CA GLU A 64 0.42 -6.13 -6.55
C GLU A 64 0.01 -7.33 -5.68
N LEU A 65 0.93 -8.28 -5.50
CA LEU A 65 0.76 -9.41 -4.59
C LEU A 65 1.19 -9.04 -3.17
N GLY A 66 0.33 -9.26 -2.19
CA GLY A 66 0.56 -8.84 -0.81
C GLY A 66 0.36 -7.35 -0.63
N CYS A 67 -0.69 -6.77 -1.23
CA CYS A 67 -0.92 -5.33 -1.23
C CYS A 67 -1.30 -4.76 0.15
N GLY A 68 -1.66 -5.61 1.12
CA GLY A 68 -2.05 -5.21 2.46
C GLY A 68 -3.14 -4.12 2.45
N ASN A 69 -2.84 -2.97 3.04
CA ASN A 69 -3.77 -1.84 3.13
C ASN A 69 -3.87 -0.99 1.85
N GLY A 70 -3.22 -1.41 0.76
CA GLY A 70 -3.39 -0.84 -0.58
C GLY A 70 -2.64 0.46 -0.84
N TRP A 71 -1.80 0.96 0.08
CA TRP A 71 -1.12 2.25 -0.08
C TRP A 71 -0.26 2.33 -1.36
N LEU A 72 0.45 1.25 -1.71
CA LEU A 72 1.31 1.23 -2.90
C LEU A 72 0.47 1.09 -4.18
N SER A 73 -0.54 0.24 -4.17
CA SER A 73 -1.54 0.15 -5.25
C SER A 73 -2.16 1.52 -5.55
N ALA A 74 -2.54 2.27 -4.51
CA ALA A 74 -3.08 3.63 -4.64
C ALA A 74 -2.07 4.60 -5.26
N GLN A 75 -0.78 4.52 -4.88
CA GLN A 75 0.26 5.32 -5.55
C GLN A 75 0.45 4.90 -7.01
N ALA A 76 0.50 3.60 -7.29
CA ALA A 76 0.69 3.06 -8.63
C ALA A 76 -0.45 3.45 -9.59
N ALA A 77 -1.66 3.63 -9.07
CA ALA A 77 -2.83 4.07 -9.84
C ALA A 77 -2.68 5.49 -10.43
N HIS A 78 -1.72 6.29 -9.96
CA HIS A 78 -1.38 7.57 -10.56
C HIS A 78 -0.55 7.45 -11.84
N THR A 79 -0.03 6.25 -12.16
CA THR A 79 0.69 6.00 -13.40
C THR A 79 -0.28 6.14 -14.58
N PRO A 80 0.01 7.01 -15.57
CA PRO A 80 -0.87 7.19 -16.72
C PRO A 80 -1.15 5.87 -17.46
N GLU A 81 -2.41 5.64 -17.82
CA GLU A 81 -2.86 4.46 -18.58
C GLU A 81 -2.56 3.09 -17.92
N ALA A 82 -2.21 3.08 -16.63
CA ALA A 82 -2.06 1.85 -15.86
C ALA A 82 -3.39 1.39 -15.27
N GLN A 83 -3.63 0.09 -15.32
CA GLN A 83 -4.65 -0.63 -14.55
C GLN A 83 -3.95 -1.39 -13.43
N ILE A 84 -4.36 -1.16 -12.20
CA ILE A 84 -3.73 -1.72 -11.00
C ILE A 84 -4.73 -2.68 -10.33
N TRP A 85 -4.23 -3.83 -9.88
CA TRP A 85 -4.99 -4.74 -9.01
C TRP A 85 -4.18 -5.03 -7.77
N GLY A 86 -4.77 -4.78 -6.60
CA GLY A 86 -4.22 -5.21 -5.32
C GLY A 86 -4.80 -6.57 -4.92
N LEU A 87 -3.93 -7.52 -4.58
CA LEU A 87 -4.34 -8.82 -4.04
C LEU A 87 -3.62 -9.10 -2.71
N ASP A 88 -4.40 -9.43 -1.69
CA ASP A 88 -3.89 -9.92 -0.41
C ASP A 88 -4.76 -11.08 0.11
N ARG A 89 -4.24 -11.86 1.05
CA ARG A 89 -4.97 -12.94 1.69
C ARG A 89 -5.85 -12.47 2.85
N TYR A 90 -5.55 -11.31 3.45
CA TYR A 90 -6.21 -10.84 4.68
C TYR A 90 -7.24 -9.76 4.39
N THR A 91 -8.48 -10.01 4.82
CA THR A 91 -9.63 -9.19 4.46
C THR A 91 -9.68 -7.83 5.14
N CYS A 92 -9.19 -7.67 6.38
CA CYS A 92 -9.33 -6.38 7.08
C CYS A 92 -8.50 -5.25 6.43
N GLU A 93 -7.28 -5.54 5.99
CA GLU A 93 -6.44 -4.57 5.28
C GLU A 93 -7.02 -4.28 3.88
N LEU A 94 -7.55 -5.28 3.17
CA LEU A 94 -8.25 -5.08 1.90
C LEU A 94 -9.55 -4.26 2.04
N VAL A 95 -10.31 -4.49 3.11
CA VAL A 95 -11.52 -3.69 3.42
C VAL A 95 -11.13 -2.26 3.74
N GLN A 96 -10.02 -2.05 4.46
CA GLN A 96 -9.47 -0.72 4.68
C GLN A 96 -9.04 -0.09 3.35
N ALA A 97 -8.31 -0.81 2.50
CA ALA A 97 -7.87 -0.35 1.19
C ALA A 97 -9.05 0.11 0.33
N ALA A 98 -10.07 -0.74 0.16
CA ALA A 98 -11.25 -0.46 -0.65
C ALA A 98 -12.07 0.74 -0.14
N ARG A 99 -12.09 0.97 1.17
CA ARG A 99 -12.74 2.16 1.76
C ARG A 99 -11.93 3.44 1.55
N LEU A 100 -10.61 3.35 1.56
CA LEU A 100 -9.71 4.52 1.57
C LEU A 100 -9.28 4.96 0.18
N PHE A 101 -9.13 4.02 -0.75
CA PHE A 101 -8.57 4.24 -2.06
C PHE A 101 -9.57 3.77 -3.11
N ALA A 102 -10.28 4.73 -3.70
CA ALA A 102 -11.17 4.49 -4.83
C ALA A 102 -10.65 5.27 -6.04
N SER A 103 -10.30 4.56 -7.10
CA SER A 103 -9.93 5.14 -8.39
C SER A 103 -10.54 4.30 -9.50
N PRO A 104 -10.90 4.87 -10.67
CA PRO A 104 -11.45 4.09 -11.78
C PRO A 104 -10.53 2.97 -12.32
N ASN A 105 -9.24 3.01 -12.00
CA ASN A 105 -8.20 2.11 -12.48
C ASN A 105 -7.49 1.30 -11.36
N LEU A 106 -8.15 1.18 -10.19
CA LEU A 106 -7.70 0.40 -9.03
C LEU A 106 -8.84 -0.43 -8.44
#